data_AF-A0A1I8JMN5-F1
#
_entry.id   AF-A0A1I8JMN5-F1
#
_cell.length_a   1.000
_cell.length_b   1.000
_cell.length_c   1.000
_cell.angle_alpha   90.00
_cell.angle_beta   90.00
_cell.angle_gamma   90.00
#
_symmetry.space_group_name_H-M   'P 1'
#
loop_
_entity.id
_entity.type
_entity.pdbx_description
1 polymer ?
#
loop_
_entity_poly.entity_id
_entity_poly.type
_entity_poly.pdbx_seq_one_letter_code
_entity_poly.pdbx_strand_id
1 'polypeptide(L)'
;VLNSLVAGQAKQARPILRQLQRSVQSYSAMQEEAAAVAAAASGSSTASTSGYASVSAAADGSSGLELSEELEALGQLEWLSREQLSVLTYLLTLLHCMQEATYDKVRRYADKALMQLEKLRAVSDGTGGATTSLNNNISNRLFLALQLCIQEQLFQCRLVSGDRPGALSDLAACVRLSELCPVRGRAAHTRSMLALYSMCTNCLGAAESQFRRALAERPRSDLLHLVQLNLALLMLRQNRLNDCRS
;
A
#
# COMPACT_ATOMS: atom_id res chain seq x y z
N VAL A 1 -7.91 -19.19 1.15
CA VAL A 1 -6.73 -19.74 1.87
C VAL A 1 -6.42 -18.97 3.13
N LEU A 2 -6.25 -17.63 3.08
CA LEU A 2 -6.04 -16.84 4.32
C LEU A 2 -7.15 -17.08 5.36
N ASN A 3 -8.43 -16.96 4.99
CA ASN A 3 -9.54 -17.15 5.94
C ASN A 3 -9.53 -18.52 6.66
N SER A 4 -9.11 -19.59 5.98
CA SER A 4 -9.00 -20.94 6.58
C SER A 4 -7.70 -21.19 7.37
N LEU A 5 -6.65 -20.40 7.13
CA LEU A 5 -5.44 -20.38 7.97
C LEU A 5 -5.65 -19.53 9.24
N VAL A 6 -6.28 -18.35 9.10
CA VAL A 6 -6.62 -17.45 10.21
C VAL A 6 -7.63 -18.09 11.16
N ALA A 7 -8.59 -18.89 10.66
CA ALA A 7 -9.53 -19.64 11.49
C ALA A 7 -8.95 -20.96 12.10
N GLY A 8 -7.64 -21.18 12.06
CA GLY A 8 -6.98 -22.38 12.62
C GLY A 8 -7.29 -23.70 11.90
N GLN A 9 -8.04 -23.67 10.80
CA GLN A 9 -8.53 -24.86 10.08
C GLN A 9 -7.50 -25.39 9.07
N ALA A 10 -6.25 -25.57 9.52
CA ALA A 10 -5.12 -25.98 8.68
C ALA A 10 -5.34 -27.28 7.89
N LYS A 11 -6.20 -28.19 8.38
CA LYS A 11 -6.57 -29.42 7.65
C LYS A 11 -7.35 -29.14 6.35
N GLN A 12 -8.17 -28.09 6.29
CA GLN A 12 -8.93 -27.70 5.10
C GLN A 12 -8.08 -26.93 4.07
N ALA A 13 -6.99 -26.29 4.50
CA ALA A 13 -6.06 -25.60 3.59
C ALA A 13 -5.14 -26.57 2.81
N ARG A 14 -4.91 -27.80 3.31
CA ARG A 14 -4.02 -28.80 2.70
C ARG A 14 -4.26 -29.12 1.21
N PRO A 15 -5.50 -29.40 0.72
CA PRO A 15 -5.72 -29.66 -0.70
C PRO A 15 -5.36 -28.45 -1.57
N ILE A 16 -5.71 -27.23 -1.13
CA ILE A 16 -5.44 -26.00 -1.87
C ILE A 16 -3.92 -25.71 -1.89
N LEU A 17 -3.21 -25.93 -0.78
CA LEU A 17 -1.75 -25.80 -0.73
C LEU A 17 -1.04 -26.84 -1.62
N ARG A 18 -1.54 -28.09 -1.70
CA ARG A 18 -1.03 -29.10 -2.65
C ARG A 18 -1.32 -28.73 -4.10
N GLN A 19 -2.48 -28.14 -4.39
CA GLN A 19 -2.80 -27.66 -5.72
C GLN A 19 -1.89 -26.50 -6.11
N LEU A 20 -1.69 -25.53 -5.20
CA LEU A 20 -0.74 -24.41 -5.39
C LEU A 20 0.69 -24.92 -5.61
N GLN A 21 1.15 -25.91 -4.83
CA GLN A 21 2.47 -26.53 -4.99
C GLN A 21 2.62 -27.20 -6.36
N ARG A 22 1.59 -27.91 -6.85
CA ARG A 22 1.57 -28.49 -8.21
C ARG A 22 1.55 -27.43 -9.30
N SER A 23 0.79 -26.34 -9.11
CA SER A 23 0.78 -25.20 -10.03
C SER A 23 2.17 -24.55 -10.12
N VAL A 24 2.84 -24.32 -8.99
CA VAL A 24 4.21 -23.78 -8.95
C VAL A 24 5.20 -24.73 -9.63
N GLN A 25 5.12 -26.04 -9.39
CA GLN A 25 5.97 -27.04 -10.05
C GLN A 25 5.72 -27.13 -11.57
N SER A 26 4.47 -27.01 -12.01
CA SER A 26 4.13 -26.91 -13.44
C SER A 26 4.67 -25.63 -14.05
N TYR A 27 4.62 -24.51 -13.33
CA TYR A 27 5.10 -23.21 -13.81
C TYR A 27 6.63 -23.19 -13.92
N SER A 28 7.35 -23.76 -12.94
CA SER A 28 8.81 -23.89 -13.03
C SER A 28 9.24 -24.79 -14.18
N ALA A 29 8.53 -25.89 -14.42
CA ALA A 29 8.80 -26.76 -15.58
C ALA A 29 8.54 -26.04 -16.91
N MET A 30 7.43 -25.30 -17.03
CA MET A 30 7.14 -24.46 -18.20
C MET A 30 8.16 -23.33 -18.41
N GLN A 31 8.75 -22.80 -17.33
CA GLN A 31 9.76 -21.74 -17.41
C GLN A 31 11.14 -22.30 -17.81
N GLU A 32 11.47 -23.52 -17.40
CA GLU A 32 12.66 -24.27 -17.83
C GLU A 32 12.53 -24.73 -19.30
N GLU A 33 11.35 -25.18 -19.71
CA GLU A 33 11.01 -25.51 -21.10
C GLU A 33 10.99 -24.26 -22.00
N ALA A 34 10.47 -23.13 -21.53
CA ALA A 34 10.55 -21.85 -22.23
C ALA A 34 12.00 -21.34 -22.37
N ALA A 35 12.87 -21.58 -21.40
CA ALA A 35 14.30 -21.28 -21.50
C ALA A 35 15.00 -22.19 -22.53
N ALA A 36 14.65 -23.47 -22.60
CA ALA A 36 15.14 -24.40 -23.62
C ALA A 36 14.65 -24.02 -25.03
N VAL A 37 13.37 -23.62 -25.17
CA VAL A 37 12.81 -23.11 -26.44
C VAL A 37 13.44 -21.78 -26.83
N ALA A 38 13.75 -20.88 -25.88
CA ALA A 38 14.46 -19.63 -26.17
C ALA A 38 15.90 -19.87 -26.68
N ALA A 39 16.58 -20.91 -26.19
CA ALA A 39 17.88 -21.34 -26.74
C ALA A 39 17.74 -21.87 -28.19
N ALA A 40 16.69 -22.64 -28.47
CA ALA A 40 16.39 -23.16 -29.81
C ALA A 40 15.88 -22.08 -30.80
N ALA A 41 15.20 -21.04 -30.31
CA ALA A 41 14.61 -19.96 -31.12
C ALA A 41 15.63 -18.93 -31.64
N SER A 42 16.93 -19.14 -31.40
CA SER A 42 18.02 -18.37 -32.02
C SER A 42 18.12 -18.54 -33.55
N GLY A 43 17.25 -19.36 -34.16
CA GLY A 43 17.13 -19.50 -35.61
C GLY A 43 15.69 -19.70 -36.13
N SER A 44 14.82 -18.70 -36.05
CA SER A 44 13.84 -18.37 -37.13
C SER A 44 12.95 -17.16 -36.77
N SER A 45 12.44 -16.48 -37.81
CA SER A 45 11.56 -15.31 -37.72
C SER A 45 10.15 -15.67 -38.22
N THR A 46 9.08 -15.10 -37.63
CA THR A 46 8.10 -14.19 -38.29
C THR A 46 6.79 -13.96 -37.51
N ALA A 47 6.44 -12.68 -37.32
CA ALA A 47 5.14 -11.98 -37.52
C ALA A 47 3.78 -12.36 -36.84
N SER A 48 3.04 -11.28 -36.45
CA SER A 48 1.56 -11.06 -36.47
C SER A 48 0.60 -11.84 -35.52
N THR A 49 -0.60 -11.38 -35.07
CA THR A 49 -1.32 -10.06 -35.06
C THR A 49 -2.60 -10.13 -34.15
N SER A 50 -2.94 -9.03 -33.44
CA SER A 50 -4.25 -8.51 -32.91
C SER A 50 -5.52 -9.37 -32.65
N GLY A 51 -6.33 -9.04 -31.60
CA GLY A 51 -7.71 -9.56 -31.40
C GLY A 51 -8.53 -9.10 -30.15
N TYR A 52 -9.38 -8.08 -30.32
CA TYR A 52 -10.29 -7.32 -29.41
C TYR A 52 -11.32 -7.98 -28.41
N ALA A 53 -11.52 -7.30 -27.25
CA ALA A 53 -12.78 -6.76 -26.62
C ALA A 53 -13.83 -7.53 -25.72
N SER A 54 -13.96 -7.08 -24.44
CA SER A 54 -15.20 -6.71 -23.66
C SER A 54 -16.20 -7.81 -23.15
N VAL A 55 -17.25 -7.61 -22.29
CA VAL A 55 -18.01 -6.47 -21.66
C VAL A 55 -18.61 -6.85 -20.24
N SER A 56 -18.72 -5.90 -19.26
CA SER A 56 -19.60 -5.80 -18.02
C SER A 56 -19.79 -7.00 -17.03
N ALA A 57 -20.14 -6.88 -15.73
CA ALA A 57 -21.21 -6.12 -15.05
C ALA A 57 -21.03 -6.01 -13.50
N ALA A 58 -22.00 -5.42 -12.78
CA ALA A 58 -21.90 -4.94 -11.39
C ALA A 58 -22.47 -5.87 -10.29
N ALA A 59 -22.08 -5.66 -9.02
CA ALA A 59 -22.92 -5.87 -7.82
C ALA A 59 -22.32 -5.19 -6.56
N ASP A 60 -23.18 -4.80 -5.62
CA ASP A 60 -22.85 -4.13 -4.36
C ASP A 60 -22.17 -4.99 -3.29
N GLY A 61 -21.54 -4.32 -2.33
CA GLY A 61 -21.52 -4.76 -0.94
C GLY A 61 -20.16 -5.09 -0.35
N SER A 62 -19.37 -4.09 0.04
CA SER A 62 -18.27 -4.35 0.96
C SER A 62 -17.68 -3.20 1.75
N SER A 63 -17.66 -3.39 3.07
CA SER A 63 -16.71 -2.76 4.00
C SER A 63 -15.54 -3.71 4.37
N GLY A 64 -15.46 -4.90 3.75
CA GLY A 64 -14.42 -5.90 3.98
C GLY A 64 -13.56 -6.25 2.76
N LEU A 65 -14.00 -5.87 1.55
CA LEU A 65 -13.27 -6.06 0.29
C LEU A 65 -12.46 -4.82 -0.13
N GLU A 66 -12.50 -3.65 0.52
CA GLU A 66 -11.81 -2.47 -0.05
C GLU A 66 -10.27 -2.58 -0.05
N LEU A 67 -9.69 -3.22 0.96
CA LEU A 67 -8.29 -3.65 0.91
C LEU A 67 -8.08 -4.79 -0.10
N SER A 68 -9.10 -5.63 -0.31
CA SER A 68 -9.10 -6.72 -1.29
C SER A 68 -9.20 -6.19 -2.74
N GLU A 69 -9.93 -5.12 -3.03
CA GLU A 69 -10.05 -4.53 -4.37
C GLU A 69 -8.73 -3.87 -4.80
N GLU A 70 -8.03 -3.21 -3.89
CA GLU A 70 -6.65 -2.76 -4.16
C GLU A 70 -5.68 -3.95 -4.25
N LEU A 71 -5.93 -5.05 -3.52
CA LEU A 71 -5.19 -6.32 -3.66
C LEU A 71 -5.62 -7.18 -4.86
N GLU A 72 -6.75 -6.90 -5.52
CA GLU A 72 -7.32 -7.61 -6.68
C GLU A 72 -7.03 -6.86 -7.98
N ALA A 73 -6.95 -5.52 -7.91
CA ALA A 73 -6.25 -4.70 -8.89
C ALA A 73 -4.74 -5.03 -8.90
N LEU A 74 -4.15 -5.32 -7.73
CA LEU A 74 -2.88 -6.05 -7.68
C LEU A 74 -3.07 -7.50 -8.15
N GLY A 75 -4.17 -8.17 -7.82
CA GLY A 75 -4.50 -9.59 -8.10
C GLY A 75 -4.43 -10.06 -9.56
N GLN A 76 -4.20 -9.14 -10.51
CA GLN A 76 -3.48 -9.42 -11.75
C GLN A 76 -1.96 -9.68 -11.50
N LEU A 77 -1.64 -10.27 -10.34
CA LEU A 77 -0.32 -10.29 -9.73
C LEU A 77 0.50 -11.39 -10.41
N GLU A 78 1.19 -11.00 -11.47
CA GLU A 78 2.52 -11.53 -11.73
C GLU A 78 3.28 -11.56 -10.40
N TRP A 79 3.69 -12.74 -9.96
CA TRP A 79 4.08 -13.01 -8.57
C TRP A 79 5.10 -11.97 -8.06
N LEU A 80 4.81 -11.35 -6.91
CA LEU A 80 5.73 -10.42 -6.25
C LEU A 80 7.14 -11.01 -6.22
N SER A 81 8.12 -10.24 -6.70
CA SER A 81 9.51 -10.68 -6.69
C SER A 81 9.95 -10.94 -5.25
N ARG A 82 10.91 -11.87 -5.07
CA ARG A 82 11.50 -12.18 -3.76
C ARG A 82 11.93 -10.93 -2.99
N GLU A 83 12.37 -9.90 -3.73
CA GLU A 83 12.90 -8.66 -3.17
C GLU A 83 11.79 -7.68 -2.79
N GLN A 84 10.73 -7.52 -3.62
CA GLN A 84 9.52 -6.78 -3.24
C GLN A 84 8.86 -7.38 -1.98
N LEU A 85 8.82 -8.71 -1.89
CA LEU A 85 8.33 -9.45 -0.73
C LEU A 85 9.19 -9.23 0.52
N SER A 86 10.50 -9.00 0.36
CA SER A 86 11.37 -8.59 1.47
C SER A 86 11.02 -7.21 2.01
N VAL A 87 10.74 -6.22 1.15
CA VAL A 87 10.29 -4.88 1.59
C VAL A 87 8.95 -4.97 2.32
N LEU A 88 8.01 -5.75 1.78
CA LEU A 88 6.70 -5.98 2.41
C LEU A 88 6.82 -6.63 3.80
N THR A 89 7.77 -7.56 3.99
CA THR A 89 8.05 -8.19 5.28
C THR A 89 8.58 -7.19 6.32
N TYR A 90 9.44 -6.25 5.90
CA TYR A 90 9.87 -5.16 6.78
C TYR A 90 8.71 -4.20 7.11
N LEU A 91 7.86 -3.85 6.14
CA LEU A 91 6.68 -3.02 6.39
C LEU A 91 5.69 -3.67 7.37
N LEU A 92 5.42 -4.98 7.23
CA LEU A 92 4.58 -5.72 8.19
C LEU A 92 5.18 -5.72 9.60
N THR A 93 6.50 -5.94 9.71
CA THR A 93 7.22 -5.88 10.99
C THR A 93 7.15 -4.48 11.62
N LEU A 94 7.28 -3.44 10.80
CA LEU A 94 7.20 -2.04 11.19
C LEU A 94 5.80 -1.68 11.70
N LEU A 95 4.74 -2.10 10.99
CA LEU A 95 3.34 -1.92 11.42
C LEU A 95 3.07 -2.60 12.77
N HIS A 96 3.62 -3.79 13.00
CA HIS A 96 3.51 -4.47 14.29
C HIS A 96 4.27 -3.70 15.40
N CYS A 97 5.49 -3.24 15.15
CA CYS A 97 6.22 -2.41 16.12
C CYS A 97 5.51 -1.08 16.43
N MET A 98 4.76 -0.50 15.49
CA MET A 98 3.90 0.67 15.71
C MET A 98 2.75 0.35 16.66
N GLN A 99 2.10 -0.80 16.52
CA GLN A 99 1.05 -1.27 17.44
C GLN A 99 1.59 -1.52 18.86
N GLU A 100 2.82 -2.03 18.98
CA GLU A 100 3.51 -2.20 20.27
C GLU A 100 4.06 -0.89 20.86
N ALA A 101 3.89 0.27 20.20
CA ALA A 101 4.51 1.54 20.57
C ALA A 101 6.07 1.49 20.70
N THR A 102 6.73 0.56 20.01
CA THR A 102 8.20 0.37 20.08
C THR A 102 8.93 1.24 19.04
N TYR A 103 8.79 2.56 19.16
CA TYR A 103 9.18 3.56 18.16
C TYR A 103 10.64 3.47 17.68
N ASP A 104 11.59 3.09 18.55
CA ASP A 104 12.99 2.87 18.14
C ASP A 104 13.16 1.69 17.16
N LYS A 105 12.36 0.63 17.32
CA LYS A 105 12.33 -0.49 16.37
C LYS A 105 11.71 -0.04 15.05
N VAL A 106 10.61 0.72 15.10
CA VAL A 106 9.91 1.26 13.92
C VAL A 106 10.89 2.00 13.01
N ARG A 107 11.66 2.95 13.56
CA ARG A 107 12.66 3.73 12.81
C ARG A 107 13.72 2.82 12.17
N ARG A 108 14.34 1.93 12.97
CA ARG A 108 15.35 0.98 12.47
C ARG A 108 14.85 0.03 11.39
N TYR A 109 13.57 -0.34 11.41
CA TYR A 109 12.98 -1.17 10.34
C TYR A 109 12.55 -0.33 9.13
N ALA A 110 12.17 0.93 9.31
CA ALA A 110 11.91 1.87 8.22
C ALA A 110 13.19 2.11 7.40
N ASP A 111 14.32 2.39 8.07
CA ASP A 111 15.62 2.61 7.41
C ASP A 111 16.02 1.38 6.57
N LYS A 112 15.86 0.17 7.12
CA LYS A 112 16.11 -1.09 6.40
C LYS A 112 15.17 -1.27 5.20
N ALA A 113 13.88 -0.96 5.36
CA ALA A 113 12.91 -1.09 4.29
C ALA A 113 13.19 -0.11 3.14
N LEU A 114 13.56 1.14 3.46
CA LEU A 114 13.93 2.17 2.49
C LEU A 114 15.24 1.81 1.77
N MET A 115 16.27 1.35 2.47
CA MET A 115 17.52 0.90 1.84
C MET A 115 17.30 -0.27 0.85
N GLN A 116 16.42 -1.22 1.18
CA GLN A 116 16.06 -2.28 0.24
C GLN A 116 15.26 -1.73 -0.95
N LEU A 117 14.33 -0.80 -0.73
CA LEU A 117 13.55 -0.17 -1.79
C LEU A 117 14.43 0.64 -2.77
N GLU A 118 15.41 1.39 -2.26
CA GLU A 118 16.39 2.14 -3.06
C GLU A 118 17.26 1.21 -3.90
N LYS A 119 17.74 0.11 -3.32
CA LYS A 119 18.49 -0.93 -4.04
C LYS A 119 17.67 -1.50 -5.21
N LEU A 120 16.37 -1.74 -5.02
CA LEU A 120 15.48 -2.28 -6.05
C LEU A 120 15.19 -1.30 -7.16
N ARG A 121 15.02 -0.03 -6.82
CA ARG A 121 14.87 1.04 -7.80
C ARG A 121 16.09 1.13 -8.73
N ALA A 122 17.30 1.10 -8.16
CA ALA A 122 18.55 1.15 -8.95
C ALA A 122 18.70 -0.05 -9.92
N VAL A 123 18.20 -1.23 -9.57
CA VAL A 123 18.17 -2.40 -10.47
C VAL A 123 17.12 -2.22 -11.59
N SER A 124 15.95 -1.67 -11.26
CA SER A 124 14.86 -1.43 -12.22
C SER A 124 15.18 -0.37 -13.27
N ASP A 125 15.93 0.67 -12.92
CA ASP A 125 16.27 1.77 -13.84
C ASP A 125 17.38 1.37 -14.85
N GLY A 126 18.12 0.28 -14.60
CA GLY A 126 19.25 -0.16 -15.43
C GLY A 126 18.91 -1.08 -16.61
N THR A 127 17.71 -1.68 -16.66
CA THR A 127 17.31 -2.70 -17.65
C THR A 127 16.38 -2.13 -18.74
N GLY A 128 16.96 -1.31 -19.63
CA GLY A 128 16.25 -0.69 -20.74
C GLY A 128 15.84 -1.65 -21.86
N GLY A 129 14.58 -2.09 -21.86
CA GLY A 129 13.95 -2.87 -22.93
C GLY A 129 12.47 -2.50 -23.11
N ALA A 130 12.00 -2.36 -24.36
CA ALA A 130 10.71 -1.75 -24.66
C ALA A 130 9.48 -2.56 -24.21
N THR A 131 9.59 -3.87 -24.05
CA THR A 131 8.51 -4.75 -23.56
C THR A 131 8.28 -4.65 -22.05
N THR A 132 9.27 -4.15 -21.29
CA THR A 132 9.19 -4.03 -19.82
C THR A 132 8.31 -2.87 -19.35
N SER A 133 7.85 -1.99 -20.25
CA SER A 133 7.20 -0.71 -19.90
C SER A 133 5.96 -0.86 -18.99
N LEU A 134 5.06 -1.81 -19.25
CA LEU A 134 3.85 -1.98 -18.42
C LEU A 134 4.17 -2.55 -17.03
N ASN A 135 5.03 -3.57 -16.97
CA ASN A 135 5.47 -4.18 -15.70
C ASN A 135 6.30 -3.17 -14.87
N ASN A 136 7.17 -2.39 -15.51
CA ASN A 136 7.88 -1.27 -14.86
C ASN A 136 6.91 -0.23 -14.29
N ASN A 137 5.80 0.08 -14.97
CA ASN A 137 4.78 0.97 -14.42
C ASN A 137 4.07 0.38 -13.19
N ILE A 138 3.69 -0.90 -13.23
CA ILE A 138 3.05 -1.59 -12.08
C ILE A 138 4.03 -1.69 -10.90
N SER A 139 5.24 -2.15 -11.15
CA SER A 139 6.32 -2.24 -10.16
C SER A 139 6.67 -0.87 -9.57
N ASN A 140 6.76 0.19 -10.38
CA ASN A 140 6.98 1.56 -9.91
C ASN A 140 5.81 2.05 -9.02
N ARG A 141 4.55 1.81 -9.41
CA ARG A 141 3.40 2.16 -8.55
C ARG A 141 3.41 1.39 -7.23
N LEU A 142 3.78 0.11 -7.24
CA LEU A 142 3.98 -0.68 -6.03
C LEU A 142 5.12 -0.13 -5.15
N PHE A 143 6.27 0.21 -5.74
CA PHE A 143 7.38 0.82 -5.00
C PHE A 143 6.98 2.15 -4.36
N LEU A 144 6.30 3.03 -5.09
CA LEU A 144 5.77 4.29 -4.56
C LEU A 144 4.73 4.05 -3.45
N ALA A 145 3.85 3.05 -3.59
CA ALA A 145 2.88 2.70 -2.56
C ALA A 145 3.55 2.16 -1.29
N LEU A 146 4.55 1.28 -1.41
CA LEU A 146 5.34 0.79 -0.28
C LEU A 146 6.12 1.93 0.39
N GLN A 147 6.76 2.80 -0.39
CA GLN A 147 7.50 3.96 0.12
C GLN A 147 6.57 4.92 0.87
N LEU A 148 5.39 5.21 0.33
CA LEU A 148 4.37 6.04 0.95
C LEU A 148 3.91 5.43 2.28
N CYS A 149 3.57 4.14 2.32
CA CYS A 149 3.20 3.47 3.57
C CYS A 149 4.32 3.53 4.63
N ILE A 150 5.59 3.32 4.26
CA ILE A 150 6.72 3.44 5.20
C ILE A 150 6.84 4.88 5.74
N GLN A 151 6.70 5.89 4.88
CA GLN A 151 6.75 7.31 5.26
C GLN A 151 5.57 7.73 6.14
N GLU A 152 4.36 7.21 5.89
CA GLU A 152 3.18 7.45 6.74
C GLU A 152 3.39 6.91 8.16
N GLN A 153 4.03 5.74 8.30
CA GLN A 153 4.37 5.18 9.61
C GLN A 153 5.50 5.95 10.30
N LEU A 154 6.50 6.47 9.57
CA LEU A 154 7.52 7.37 10.11
C LEU A 154 6.91 8.68 10.64
N PHE A 155 5.98 9.28 9.89
CA PHE A 155 5.20 10.45 10.33
C PHE A 155 4.48 10.15 11.65
N GLN A 156 3.72 9.06 11.72
CA GLN A 156 2.95 8.68 12.91
C GLN A 156 3.89 8.43 14.10
N CYS A 157 4.99 7.71 13.87
CA CYS A 157 6.03 7.46 14.87
C CYS A 157 6.60 8.75 15.44
N ARG A 158 7.05 9.69 14.60
CA ARG A 158 7.64 10.96 15.03
C ARG A 158 6.63 11.89 15.69
N LEU A 159 5.39 11.94 15.18
CA LEU A 159 4.31 12.72 15.77
C LEU A 159 4.03 12.28 17.21
N VAL A 160 3.88 10.96 17.47
CA VAL A 160 3.62 10.42 18.81
C VAL A 160 4.86 10.50 19.69
N SER A 161 6.07 10.39 19.13
CA SER A 161 7.34 10.59 19.86
C SER A 161 7.62 12.06 20.24
N GLY A 162 6.83 13.02 19.74
CA GLY A 162 7.04 14.46 19.97
C GLY A 162 8.02 15.16 19.03
N ASP A 163 8.62 14.46 18.07
CA ASP A 163 9.48 15.05 17.02
C ASP A 163 8.64 15.72 15.93
N ARG A 164 8.14 16.92 16.26
CA ARG A 164 7.34 17.76 15.37
C ARG A 164 8.05 18.13 14.05
N PRO A 165 9.30 18.64 14.03
CA PRO A 165 9.93 19.01 12.77
C PRO A 165 10.21 17.80 11.87
N GLY A 166 10.63 16.67 12.44
CA GLY A 166 10.80 15.42 11.68
C GLY A 166 9.47 14.91 11.11
N ALA A 167 8.40 14.92 11.90
CA ALA A 167 7.07 14.56 11.43
C ALA A 167 6.59 15.48 10.27
N LEU A 168 6.80 16.80 10.36
CA LEU A 168 6.42 17.71 9.27
C LEU A 168 7.18 17.42 7.97
N SER A 169 8.46 17.03 8.07
CA SER A 169 9.28 16.61 6.93
C SER A 169 8.72 15.34 6.25
N ASP A 170 8.37 14.32 7.05
CA ASP A 170 7.75 13.08 6.55
C ASP A 170 6.38 13.33 5.91
N LEU A 171 5.56 14.21 6.51
CA LEU A 171 4.27 14.58 5.94
C LEU A 171 4.44 15.26 4.58
N ALA A 172 5.42 16.14 4.44
CA ALA A 172 5.76 16.74 3.15
C ALA A 172 6.26 15.70 2.13
N ALA A 173 6.98 14.66 2.57
CA ALA A 173 7.34 13.53 1.72
C ALA A 173 6.11 12.71 1.29
N CYS A 174 5.17 12.45 2.20
CA CYS A 174 3.91 11.76 1.90
C CYS A 174 3.07 12.51 0.87
N VAL A 175 2.96 13.85 0.97
CA VAL A 175 2.28 14.69 -0.04
C VAL A 175 2.92 14.47 -1.42
N ARG A 176 4.25 14.67 -1.56
CA ARG A 176 4.96 14.50 -2.83
C ARG A 176 4.83 13.08 -3.40
N LEU A 177 4.88 12.05 -2.55
CA LEU A 177 4.69 10.66 -2.98
C LEU A 177 3.24 10.38 -3.43
N SER A 178 2.25 11.01 -2.81
CA SER A 178 0.84 10.89 -3.21
C SER A 178 0.52 11.56 -4.56
N GLU A 179 1.26 12.62 -4.92
CA GLU A 179 1.18 13.26 -6.23
C GLU A 179 1.79 12.37 -7.32
N LEU A 180 2.89 11.67 -7.01
CA LEU A 180 3.56 10.72 -7.91
C LEU A 180 2.78 9.40 -8.07
N CYS A 181 2.05 8.97 -7.04
CA CYS A 181 1.21 7.78 -7.09
C CYS A 181 -0.25 8.11 -6.69
N PRO A 182 -1.08 8.59 -7.64
CA PRO A 182 -2.48 8.87 -7.37
C PRO A 182 -3.23 7.56 -7.07
N VAL A 183 -3.50 7.35 -5.79
CA VAL A 183 -4.29 6.24 -5.24
C VAL A 183 -5.55 6.82 -4.59
N ARG A 184 -6.70 6.17 -4.83
CA ARG A 184 -8.02 6.66 -4.41
C ARG A 184 -8.09 6.79 -2.89
N GLY A 185 -8.51 7.95 -2.40
CA GLY A 185 -8.64 8.25 -0.97
C GLY A 185 -7.35 8.70 -0.27
N ARG A 186 -6.17 8.69 -0.91
CA ARG A 186 -4.92 9.20 -0.30
C ARG A 186 -5.02 10.68 0.08
N ALA A 187 -5.66 11.48 -0.77
CA ALA A 187 -5.88 12.91 -0.53
C ALA A 187 -6.59 13.18 0.84
N ALA A 188 -7.53 12.32 1.22
CA ALA A 188 -8.20 12.39 2.52
C ALA A 188 -7.29 11.93 3.67
N HIS A 189 -6.48 10.88 3.45
CA HIS A 189 -5.53 10.37 4.44
C HIS A 189 -4.46 11.41 4.78
N THR A 190 -3.82 12.00 3.77
CA THR A 190 -2.79 13.03 3.95
C THR A 190 -3.35 14.29 4.61
N ARG A 191 -4.60 14.69 4.31
CA ARG A 191 -5.29 15.76 5.05
C ARG A 191 -5.54 15.41 6.51
N SER A 192 -5.90 14.16 6.80
CA SER A 192 -6.09 13.68 8.17
C SER A 192 -4.78 13.70 8.96
N MET A 193 -3.65 13.33 8.33
CA MET A 193 -2.32 13.47 8.93
C MET A 193 -1.97 14.94 9.21
N LEU A 194 -2.22 15.85 8.26
CA LEU A 194 -2.03 17.30 8.46
C LEU A 194 -2.93 17.87 9.58
N ALA A 195 -4.16 17.35 9.70
CA ALA A 195 -5.08 17.72 10.75
C ALA A 195 -4.60 17.23 12.14
N LEU A 196 -4.12 15.99 12.24
CA LEU A 196 -3.49 15.43 13.44
C LEU A 196 -2.26 16.24 13.86
N TYR A 197 -1.37 16.58 12.91
CA TYR A 197 -0.22 17.45 13.17
C TYR A 197 -0.67 18.81 13.74
N SER A 198 -1.64 19.45 13.09
CA SER A 198 -2.20 20.74 13.52
C SER A 198 -2.83 20.66 14.92
N MET A 199 -3.45 19.53 15.28
CA MET A 199 -4.02 19.29 16.60
C MET A 199 -2.93 19.13 17.68
N CYS A 200 -1.82 18.46 17.35
CA CYS A 200 -0.64 18.31 18.20
C CYS A 200 0.16 19.61 18.40
N THR A 201 0.05 20.57 17.48
CA THR A 201 0.60 21.93 17.61
C THR A 201 -0.40 22.94 18.18
N ASN A 202 -1.57 22.49 18.68
CA ASN A 202 -2.65 23.33 19.23
C ASN A 202 -3.31 24.30 18.21
N CYS A 203 -3.11 24.10 16.91
CA CYS A 203 -3.72 24.87 15.82
C CYS A 203 -5.13 24.34 15.50
N LEU A 204 -6.05 24.40 16.47
CA LEU A 204 -7.33 23.65 16.42
C LEU A 204 -8.23 24.01 15.23
N GLY A 205 -8.34 25.29 14.87
CA GLY A 205 -9.13 25.70 13.71
C GLY A 205 -8.55 25.21 12.36
N ALA A 206 -7.23 25.08 12.26
CA ALA A 206 -6.59 24.47 11.10
C ALA A 206 -6.84 22.96 11.05
N ALA A 207 -6.73 22.27 12.20
CA ALA A 207 -7.05 20.85 12.31
C ALA A 207 -8.51 20.54 11.90
N GLU A 208 -9.45 21.33 12.42
CA GLU A 208 -10.89 21.23 12.14
C GLU A 208 -11.19 21.44 10.63
N SER A 209 -10.58 22.47 10.03
CA SER A 209 -10.70 22.73 8.58
C SER A 209 -10.18 21.57 7.74
N GLN A 210 -9.01 21.00 8.08
CA GLN A 210 -8.44 19.88 7.34
C GLN A 210 -9.25 18.59 7.52
N PHE A 211 -9.80 18.31 8.71
CA PHE A 211 -10.70 17.18 8.91
C PHE A 211 -12.02 17.34 8.11
N ARG A 212 -12.64 18.52 8.08
CA ARG A 212 -13.82 18.76 7.21
C ARG A 212 -13.50 18.57 5.74
N ARG A 213 -12.34 19.02 5.27
CA ARG A 213 -11.87 18.76 3.90
C ARG A 213 -11.60 17.27 3.63
N ALA A 214 -11.09 16.53 4.61
CA ALA A 214 -10.92 15.08 4.49
C ALA A 214 -12.27 14.35 4.37
N LEU A 215 -13.31 14.76 5.10
CA LEU A 215 -14.67 14.21 4.96
C LEU A 215 -15.25 14.45 3.55
N ALA A 216 -15.05 15.64 3.00
CA ALA A 216 -15.54 15.98 1.65
C ALA A 216 -14.94 15.11 0.53
N GLU A 217 -13.77 14.50 0.77
CA GLU A 217 -13.07 13.65 -0.20
C GLU A 217 -13.47 12.17 -0.15
N ARG A 218 -14.56 11.83 0.56
CA ARG A 218 -15.12 10.47 0.67
C ARG A 218 -14.06 9.46 1.15
N PRO A 219 -13.58 9.59 2.40
CA PRO A 219 -12.60 8.68 2.97
C PRO A 219 -13.19 7.26 3.09
N ARG A 220 -12.32 6.24 3.03
CA ARG A 220 -12.68 4.84 3.33
C ARG A 220 -13.25 4.71 4.74
N SER A 221 -14.03 3.67 5.00
CA SER A 221 -14.70 3.43 6.29
C SER A 221 -13.82 3.69 7.51
N ASP A 222 -12.61 3.14 7.52
CA ASP A 222 -11.75 3.16 8.71
C ASP A 222 -11.20 4.56 8.96
N LEU A 223 -10.88 5.28 7.88
CA LEU A 223 -10.44 6.66 7.92
C LEU A 223 -11.61 7.61 8.25
N LEU A 224 -12.83 7.32 7.79
CA LEU A 224 -14.04 8.07 8.12
C LEU A 224 -14.25 8.11 9.64
N HIS A 225 -14.24 6.93 10.30
CA HIS A 225 -14.37 6.83 11.75
C HIS A 225 -13.26 7.59 12.47
N LEU A 226 -12.00 7.46 12.03
CA LEU A 226 -10.86 8.20 12.60
C LEU A 226 -11.07 9.71 12.49
N VAL A 227 -11.49 10.22 11.34
CA VAL A 227 -11.73 11.65 11.10
C VAL A 227 -12.90 12.16 11.95
N GLN A 228 -14.01 11.42 12.02
CA GLN A 228 -15.18 11.78 12.83
C GLN A 228 -14.85 11.83 14.32
N LEU A 229 -14.14 10.83 14.85
CA LEU A 229 -13.71 10.79 16.25
C LEU A 229 -12.76 11.94 16.60
N ASN A 230 -11.79 12.25 15.74
CA ASN A 230 -10.87 13.37 15.97
C ASN A 230 -11.58 14.73 15.83
N LEU A 231 -12.56 14.87 14.94
CA LEU A 231 -13.38 16.08 14.84
C LEU A 231 -14.27 16.27 16.09
N ALA A 232 -14.87 15.21 16.61
CA ALA A 232 -15.62 15.24 17.86
C ALA A 232 -14.73 15.61 19.07
N LEU A 233 -13.50 15.09 19.12
CA LEU A 233 -12.48 15.48 20.12
C LEU A 233 -12.10 16.96 20.02
N LEU A 234 -11.99 17.51 18.81
CA LEU A 234 -11.78 18.95 18.62
C LEU A 234 -12.98 19.78 19.10
N MET A 235 -14.22 19.37 18.79
CA MET A 235 -15.42 20.07 19.25
C MET A 235 -15.54 20.05 20.79
N LEU A 236 -15.29 18.89 21.41
CA LEU A 236 -15.18 18.75 22.86
C LEU A 236 -14.13 19.70 23.46
N ARG A 237 -12.91 19.70 22.90
CA ARG A 237 -11.80 20.56 23.35
C ARG A 237 -12.06 22.06 23.16
N GLN A 238 -12.92 22.43 22.21
CA GLN A 238 -13.39 23.80 22.01
C GLN A 238 -14.68 24.14 22.80
N ASN A 239 -15.23 23.20 23.59
CA ASN A 239 -16.53 23.31 24.27
C ASN A 239 -17.73 23.58 23.33
N ARG A 240 -17.67 23.07 22.09
CA ARG A 240 -18.69 23.21 21.04
C ARG A 240 -19.54 21.96 20.84
N LEU A 241 -19.95 21.35 21.95
CA LEU A 241 -20.69 20.08 21.97
C LEU A 241 -22.02 20.10 21.17
N ASN A 242 -22.64 21.27 21.04
CA ASN A 242 -23.90 21.43 20.31
C ASN A 242 -23.73 21.22 18.80
N ASP A 243 -22.54 21.52 18.26
CA ASP A 243 -22.21 21.41 16.83
C ASP A 243 -21.99 19.94 16.39
N CYS A 244 -21.94 19.00 17.32
CA CYS A 244 -21.76 17.56 17.03
C CYS A 244 -23.06 16.83 16.63
N ARG A 245 -24.21 17.51 16.62
CA ARG A 245 -25.55 16.90 16.41
C ARG A 245 -26.13 17.09 14.99
N SER A 246 -25.41 17.77 14.11
CA SER A 246 -25.80 18.13 12.74
C SER A 246 -24.90 17.49 11.69
#